data_AF-A0A2A4ZWB5-F1
#
_entry.id   AF-A0A2A4ZWB5-F1
#
_cell.length_a   1.000
_cell.length_b   1.000
_cell.length_c   1.000
_cell.angle_alpha   90.00
_cell.angle_beta   90.00
_cell.angle_gamma   90.00
#
_symmetry.space_group_name_H-M   'P 1'
#
loop_
_entity.id
_entity.type
_entity.pdbx_description
1 polymer ?
#
loop_
_entity_poly.entity_id
_entity_poly.type
_entity_poly.pdbx_seq_one_letter_code
_entity_poly.pdbx_strand_id
1 'polypeptide(L)' 'MLTKVRTRSWLAILAICLLASLPVMAGSAVGDVAPTIKPGGWINIEGTTTWESLSGKLILIEKWATW' A
#
# COMPACT_ATOMS: atom_id res chain seq x y z
N MET A 1 22.38 37.97 -0.63
CA MET A 1 21.03 37.46 -0.29
C MET A 1 20.53 36.34 -1.23
N LEU A 2 21.14 36.15 -2.43
CA LEU A 2 20.77 35.10 -3.39
C LEU A 2 21.19 33.66 -3.01
N THR A 3 22.24 33.49 -2.21
CA THR A 3 22.75 32.16 -1.80
C THR A 3 21.84 31.45 -0.80
N LYS A 4 21.18 32.20 0.10
CA LYS A 4 20.27 31.68 1.13
C LYS A 4 18.95 31.13 0.56
N VAL A 5 18.51 31.62 -0.59
CA VAL A 5 17.27 31.17 -1.25
C VAL A 5 17.53 29.87 -2.01
N ARG A 6 18.67 29.78 -2.72
CA ARG A 6 19.07 28.57 -3.46
C ARG A 6 19.28 27.36 -2.54
N THR A 7 19.85 27.53 -1.35
CA THR A 7 20.06 26.41 -0.40
C THR A 7 18.75 25.86 0.18
N ARG A 8 17.72 26.70 0.37
CA ARG A 8 16.40 26.26 0.88
C ARG A 8 15.67 25.37 -0.12
N SER A 9 15.75 25.67 -1.41
CA SER A 9 15.11 24.87 -2.47
C SER A 9 15.71 23.46 -2.60
N TRP A 10 17.02 23.33 -2.39
CA TRP A 10 17.71 22.03 -2.49
C TRP A 10 17.38 21.10 -1.32
N LEU A 11 17.22 21.66 -0.11
CA LEU A 11 16.81 20.89 1.07
C LEU A 11 15.41 20.31 0.91
N ALA A 12 14.48 21.06 0.29
CA ALA A 12 13.13 20.57 0.04
C ALA A 12 13.12 19.40 -0.96
N ILE A 13 13.92 19.48 -2.04
CA ILE A 13 14.04 18.40 -3.03
C ILE A 13 14.63 17.14 -2.39
N LEU A 14 15.72 17.29 -1.61
CA LEU A 14 16.32 16.17 -0.89
C LEU A 14 15.35 15.51 0.09
N ALA A 15 14.53 16.30 0.80
CA ALA A 15 13.52 15.76 1.71
C ALA A 15 12.42 14.97 0.98
N ILE A 16 11.96 15.45 -0.19
CA ILE A 16 10.95 14.75 -0.99
C ILE A 16 11.51 13.43 -1.54
N CYS A 17 12.74 13.44 -2.07
CA CYS A 17 13.40 12.22 -2.54
C CYS A 17 13.62 11.22 -1.41
N LEU A 18 13.97 11.68 -0.20
CA LEU A 18 14.14 10.82 0.96
C LEU A 18 12.80 10.20 1.40
N LEU A 19 11.71 10.98 1.44
CA LEU A 19 10.37 10.49 1.77
C LEU A 19 9.85 9.49 0.74
N ALA A 20 10.09 9.73 -0.55
CA ALA A 20 9.72 8.80 -1.62
C ALA A 20 10.54 7.50 -1.61
N SER A 21 11.72 7.52 -0.98
CA SER A 21 12.59 6.34 -0.84
C SER A 21 12.29 5.47 0.38
N LEU A 22 11.43 5.95 1.29
CA LEU A 22 11.03 5.14 2.43
C LEU A 22 10.24 3.94 1.89
N PRO A 23 10.64 2.70 2.21
CA PRO A 23 9.83 1.54 1.86
C PRO A 23 8.46 1.78 2.46
N VAL A 24 7.43 1.78 1.60
CA VAL A 24 6.05 1.80 2.07
C VAL A 24 5.91 0.57 2.94
N MET A 25 5.88 0.77 4.26
CA MET A 25 5.65 -0.31 5.19
C MET A 25 4.35 -0.98 4.74
N ALA A 26 4.42 -2.29 4.47
CA ALA A 26 3.22 -3.07 4.27
C ALA A 26 2.31 -2.77 5.46
N GLY A 27 1.11 -2.25 5.21
CA GLY A 27 0.19 -1.77 6.25
C GLY A 27 -0.39 -2.89 7.13
N SER A 28 0.34 -3.99 7.31
CA SER A 28 0.00 -5.16 8.12
C SER A 28 1.29 -5.90 8.48
N ALA A 29 1.42 -6.26 9.75
CA ALA A 29 2.47 -7.09 10.31
C ALA A 29 1.92 -8.47 10.71
N VAL A 30 2.82 -9.42 10.96
CA VAL A 30 2.44 -10.76 11.45
C VAL A 30 1.75 -10.62 12.81
N GLY A 31 0.55 -11.19 12.93
CA GLY A 31 -0.29 -11.10 14.12
C GLY A 31 -1.39 -10.04 14.03
N ASP A 32 -1.33 -9.14 13.05
CA ASP A 32 -2.44 -8.23 12.78
C ASP A 32 -3.63 -8.98 12.19
N VAL A 33 -4.83 -8.46 12.47
CA VAL A 33 -6.04 -8.89 11.76
C VAL A 33 -5.91 -8.47 10.31
N ALA A 34 -6.17 -9.41 9.40
CA ALA A 34 -6.11 -9.15 7.97
C ALA A 34 -7.09 -8.01 7.58
N PRO A 35 -6.64 -7.00 6.81
CA PRO A 35 -7.46 -5.83 6.50
C PRO A 35 -8.66 -6.20 5.63
N THR A 36 -9.80 -5.56 5.86
CA THR A 36 -10.99 -5.75 5.04
C THR A 36 -10.78 -5.23 3.61
N ILE A 37 -11.08 -6.04 2.61
CA ILE A 37 -10.97 -5.68 1.19
C ILE A 37 -12.37 -5.38 0.62
N LYS A 38 -12.49 -4.31 -0.16
CA LYS A 38 -13.71 -3.93 -0.89
C LYS A 38 -13.43 -3.97 -2.40
N PRO A 39 -13.44 -5.15 -3.04
CA PRO A 39 -13.18 -5.25 -4.47
C PRO A 39 -14.34 -4.66 -5.28
N GLY A 40 -14.03 -4.09 -6.45
CA GLY A 40 -15.06 -3.63 -7.39
C GLY A 40 -15.83 -4.78 -8.07
N GLY A 41 -15.27 -6.00 -8.04
CA GLY A 41 -15.88 -7.22 -8.57
C GLY A 41 -14.96 -8.42 -8.36
N TRP A 42 -15.52 -9.61 -8.56
CA TRP A 42 -14.79 -10.88 -8.53
C TRP A 42 -14.80 -11.53 -9.91
N ILE A 43 -13.75 -12.25 -10.23
CA ILE A 43 -13.61 -13.03 -11.47
C ILE A 43 -13.42 -14.49 -11.05
N ASN A 44 -14.01 -15.44 -11.80
CA ASN A 44 -13.91 -16.89 -11.55
C ASN A 44 -14.44 -17.35 -10.18
N ILE A 45 -15.49 -16.72 -9.67
CA ILE A 45 -16.18 -17.15 -8.44
C ILE A 45 -17.66 -17.39 -8.74
N GLU A 46 -18.17 -18.55 -8.34
CA GLU A 46 -19.60 -18.87 -8.33
C GLU A 46 -20.26 -18.26 -7.08
N GLY A 47 -20.66 -16.99 -7.16
CA GLY A 47 -21.34 -16.25 -6.08
C GLY A 47 -20.53 -15.07 -5.51
N THR A 48 -21.14 -14.30 -4.60
CA THR A 48 -20.48 -13.15 -3.95
C THR A 48 -19.60 -13.64 -2.81
N THR A 49 -18.35 -14.00 -3.08
CA THR A 49 -17.36 -14.18 -2.00
C THR A 49 -17.24 -12.90 -1.20
N THR A 50 -17.50 -12.99 0.10
CA THR A 50 -17.29 -11.89 1.06
C THR A 50 -16.14 -12.23 1.99
N TRP A 51 -15.61 -11.23 2.70
CA TRP A 51 -14.53 -11.44 3.66
C TRP A 51 -14.94 -12.39 4.79
N GLU A 52 -16.20 -12.30 5.23
CA GLU A 52 -16.78 -13.14 6.28
C GLU A 52 -16.83 -14.61 5.84
N SER A 53 -17.12 -14.87 4.56
CA SER A 53 -17.17 -16.23 4.00
C SER A 53 -15.80 -16.94 3.98
N LEU A 54 -14.71 -16.19 4.14
CA LEU A 54 -13.34 -16.69 4.17
C LEU A 54 -12.84 -16.99 5.60
N SER A 55 -13.63 -16.65 6.63
CA SER A 55 -13.24 -16.87 8.03
C SER A 55 -12.99 -18.36 8.32
N GLY A 56 -11.93 -18.64 9.08
CA GLY A 56 -11.50 -20.01 9.43
C GLY A 56 -10.72 -20.74 8.33
N LYS A 57 -10.50 -20.13 7.16
CA LYS A 57 -9.67 -20.68 6.09
C LYS A 57 -8.29 -20.02 6.08
N LEU A 58 -7.29 -20.76 5.61
CA LEU A 58 -5.99 -20.18 5.25
C LEU A 58 -6.12 -19.53 3.87
N ILE A 59 -5.81 -18.24 3.78
CA ILE A 59 -5.96 -17.44 2.57
C ILE A 59 -4.61 -16.86 2.17
N LEU A 60 -4.25 -16.99 0.89
CA LEU A 60 -3.12 -16.28 0.27
C LEU A 60 -3.68 -15.07 -0.49
N ILE A 61 -3.09 -13.89 -0.24
CA ILE A 61 -3.44 -12.66 -0.95
C ILE A 61 -2.24 -12.27 -1.80
N GLU A 62 -2.44 -12.24 -3.11
CA GLU A 62 -1.46 -11.78 -4.06
C GLU A 62 -1.92 -10.44 -4.66
N LYS A 63 -1.05 -9.42 -4.56
CA LYS A 63 -1.27 -8.14 -5.24
C LYS A 63 -0.56 -8.20 -6.59
N TRP A 64 -1.32 -8.00 -7.65
CA TRP A 64 -0.79 -7.96 -9.00
C TRP A 64 -1.45 -6.82 -9.79
N ALA A 65 -0.80 -6.43 -10.87
CA ALA A 65 -1.32 -5.50 -11.86
C ALA A 65 -0.95 -6.02 -13.25
N THR A 66 -1.72 -5.65 -14.26
CA THR A 66 -1.40 -6.00 -15.65
C THR A 66 -0.21 -5.20 -16.20
N TRP A 67 0.28 -4.20 -15.44
CA TRP A 67 1.36 -3.28 -15.79
C TRP A 67 2.19 -2.90 -14.56
#